data_AF-A0A844NWD6-F1
#
_entry.id   AF-A0A844NWD6-F1
#
_cell.length_a   1.000
_cell.length_b   1.000
_cell.length_c   1.000
_cell.angle_alpha   90.00
_cell.angle_beta   90.00
_cell.angle_gamma   90.00
#
_symmetry.space_group_name_H-M   'P 1'
#
loop_
_entity.id
_entity.type
_entity.pdbx_description
1 polymer ?
#
loop_
_entity_poly.entity_id
_entity_poly.type
_entity_poly.pdbx_seq_one_letter_code
_entity_poly.pdbx_strand_id
1 'polypeptide(L)'
;SLQKPWTLMPDLEDMLRACSKATGVLSLSIQGWLFESSKCDGRVLVATYHRTGNSTAADLTAASQHLFADRPAFVIDNGNTAALKVDLKVAIGSDEPLQPADDALQALTSHLYRQGVEPKLSISQETTPPLPGAEAATEQQVVLPSWKKFTFSAQTRLPADLTFQGLPAAGVRITNLETTLKDSQLDWTVTGEIYAN
;
A
#
# COMPACT_ATOMS: atom_id res chain seq x y z
N SER A 1 -6.28 -3.53 27.71
CA SER A 1 -6.89 -3.61 26.37
C SER A 1 -5.76 -3.75 25.37
N LEU A 2 -5.90 -4.61 24.36
CA LEU A 2 -4.92 -4.71 23.28
C LEU A 2 -4.93 -3.43 22.44
N GLN A 3 -3.77 -3.01 21.95
CA GLN A 3 -3.66 -1.86 21.05
C GLN A 3 -4.35 -2.20 19.72
N LYS A 4 -5.31 -1.37 19.31
CA LYS A 4 -6.09 -1.55 18.08
C LYS A 4 -5.24 -1.16 16.85
N PRO A 5 -4.80 -2.10 15.99
CA PRO A 5 -3.81 -1.78 14.98
C PRO A 5 -4.27 -0.77 13.92
N TRP A 6 -5.57 -0.78 13.56
CA TRP A 6 -6.16 0.13 12.57
C TRP A 6 -6.06 1.62 12.96
N THR A 7 -5.92 1.91 14.26
CA THR A 7 -5.73 3.28 14.78
C THR A 7 -4.34 3.87 14.52
N LEU A 8 -3.39 3.03 14.10
CA LEU A 8 -2.02 3.44 13.77
C LEU A 8 -1.79 3.54 12.26
N MET A 9 -2.82 3.25 11.48
CA MET A 9 -2.78 3.22 10.01
C MET A 9 -3.73 4.30 9.48
N PRO A 10 -3.40 4.94 8.35
CA PRO A 10 -4.32 5.87 7.72
C PRO A 10 -5.64 5.21 7.31
N ASP A 11 -6.72 5.99 7.31
CA ASP A 11 -8.00 5.55 6.78
C ASP A 11 -7.89 5.24 5.27
N LEU A 12 -8.75 4.34 4.79
CA LEU A 12 -8.73 3.85 3.41
C LEU A 12 -8.68 5.00 2.39
N GLU A 13 -9.57 5.98 2.52
CA GLU A 13 -9.67 7.08 1.56
C GLU A 13 -8.45 8.01 1.60
N ASP A 14 -7.94 8.30 2.79
CA ASP A 14 -6.77 9.18 2.96
C ASP A 14 -5.51 8.52 2.41
N MET A 15 -5.35 7.22 2.67
CA MET A 15 -4.25 6.42 2.12
C MET A 15 -4.28 6.40 0.59
N LEU A 16 -5.44 6.06 0.01
CA LEU A 16 -5.60 6.00 -1.45
C LEU A 16 -5.39 7.38 -2.10
N ARG A 17 -5.99 8.44 -1.53
CA ARG A 17 -5.85 9.80 -2.04
C ARG A 17 -4.39 10.26 -2.03
N ALA A 18 -3.67 9.97 -0.95
CA ALA A 18 -2.27 10.35 -0.82
C ALA A 18 -1.40 9.60 -1.83
N CYS A 19 -1.55 8.27 -1.92
CA CYS A 19 -0.78 7.48 -2.87
C CYS A 19 -1.15 7.80 -4.33
N SER A 20 -2.43 7.94 -4.69
CA SER A 20 -2.84 8.33 -6.06
C SER A 20 -2.28 9.71 -6.44
N LYS A 21 -2.28 10.68 -5.51
CA LYS A 21 -1.66 11.99 -5.75
C LYS A 21 -0.15 11.89 -5.97
N ALA A 22 0.54 11.06 -5.19
CA ALA A 22 1.98 10.84 -5.35
C ALA A 22 2.30 10.11 -6.67
N THR A 23 1.48 9.14 -7.08
CA THR A 23 1.64 8.49 -8.40
C THR A 23 1.38 9.49 -9.54
N GLY A 24 0.44 10.43 -9.36
CA GLY A 24 0.11 11.44 -10.36
C GLY A 24 1.23 12.45 -10.69
N VAL A 25 2.27 12.57 -9.85
CA VAL A 25 3.45 13.40 -10.16
C VAL A 25 4.55 12.64 -10.92
N LEU A 26 4.41 11.32 -11.09
CA LEU A 26 5.40 10.51 -11.76
C LEU A 26 5.27 10.65 -13.29
N SER A 27 6.37 11.00 -13.95
CA SER A 27 6.44 10.96 -15.42
C SER A 27 6.70 9.54 -15.89
N LEU A 28 6.06 9.11 -16.99
CA LEU A 28 6.35 7.81 -17.62
C LEU A 28 7.76 7.74 -18.22
N SER A 29 8.37 8.90 -18.51
CA SER A 29 9.78 8.99 -18.89
C SER A 29 10.44 10.25 -18.35
N ILE A 30 11.69 10.13 -17.92
CA ILE A 30 12.55 11.24 -17.48
C ILE A 30 13.90 11.09 -18.18
N GLN A 31 14.19 11.95 -19.18
CA GLN A 31 15.48 11.92 -19.91
C GLN A 31 15.87 10.51 -20.44
N GLY A 32 14.89 9.76 -20.96
CA GLY A 32 15.07 8.39 -21.47
C GLY A 32 15.23 7.31 -20.40
N TRP A 33 14.95 7.62 -19.14
CA TRP A 33 14.62 6.63 -18.11
C TRP A 33 13.12 6.39 -18.15
N LEU A 34 12.70 5.14 -18.34
CA LEU A 34 11.29 4.77 -18.42
C LEU A 34 10.78 4.28 -17.08
N PHE A 35 9.59 4.73 -16.71
CA PHE A 35 8.90 4.25 -15.52
C PHE A 35 8.57 2.77 -15.68
N GLU A 36 8.91 1.98 -14.67
CA GLU A 36 8.63 0.55 -14.63
C GLU A 36 7.54 0.23 -13.61
N SER A 37 7.73 0.69 -12.37
CA SER A 37 6.80 0.44 -11.28
C SER A 37 6.90 1.48 -10.17
N SER A 38 5.91 1.53 -9.29
CA SER A 38 5.97 2.26 -8.03
C SER A 38 5.32 1.48 -6.90
N LYS A 39 5.78 1.73 -5.67
CA LYS A 39 5.22 1.18 -4.44
C LYS A 39 4.98 2.30 -3.44
N CYS A 40 3.78 2.38 -2.88
CA CYS A 40 3.38 3.38 -1.88
C CYS A 40 2.82 2.74 -0.62
N ASP A 41 3.41 3.05 0.52
CA ASP A 41 3.01 2.51 1.84
C ASP A 41 2.34 3.55 2.76
N GLY A 42 2.07 4.75 2.24
CA GLY A 42 1.45 5.85 2.97
C GLY A 42 2.45 6.74 3.72
N ARG A 43 3.73 6.36 3.76
CA ARG A 43 4.83 7.19 4.27
C ARG A 43 5.74 7.64 3.13
N VAL A 44 6.01 6.73 2.19
CA VAL A 44 6.84 6.99 1.03
C VAL A 44 6.24 6.30 -0.19
N LEU A 45 6.36 6.95 -1.34
CA LEU A 45 6.23 6.32 -2.64
C LEU A 45 7.63 6.18 -3.22
N VAL A 46 7.97 4.97 -3.65
CA VAL A 46 9.21 4.67 -4.36
C VAL A 46 8.86 4.27 -5.78
N ALA A 47 9.36 5.02 -6.76
CA ALA A 47 9.19 4.77 -8.18
C ALA A 47 10.50 4.22 -8.78
N THR A 48 10.40 3.13 -9.51
CA THR A 48 11.50 2.45 -10.21
C THR A 48 11.49 2.87 -11.67
N TYR A 49 12.67 3.28 -12.15
CA TYR A 49 12.90 3.66 -13.53
C TYR A 49 14.05 2.84 -14.13
N HIS A 50 13.88 2.43 -15.39
CA HIS A 50 14.90 1.71 -16.15
C HIS A 50 15.47 2.59 -17.27
N ARG A 51 16.79 2.58 -17.41
CA ARG A 51 17.57 3.36 -18.38
C ARG A 51 17.36 2.82 -19.79
N THR A 52 17.21 3.70 -20.78
CA THR A 52 17.17 3.30 -22.20
C THR A 52 18.17 4.09 -23.04
N GLY A 53 18.60 3.49 -24.15
CA GLY A 53 19.50 4.12 -25.12
C GLY A 53 20.78 4.69 -24.50
N ASN A 54 21.01 5.98 -24.76
CA ASN A 54 22.21 6.72 -24.34
C ASN A 54 21.99 7.60 -23.10
N SER A 55 20.87 7.44 -22.39
CA SER A 55 20.56 8.22 -21.18
C SER A 55 21.65 8.08 -20.13
N THR A 56 21.84 9.10 -19.29
CA THR A 56 22.86 9.10 -18.25
C THR A 56 22.25 9.27 -16.85
N ALA A 57 22.98 8.83 -15.83
CA ALA A 57 22.63 9.07 -14.43
C ALA A 57 22.66 10.57 -14.07
N ALA A 58 23.55 11.34 -14.71
CA ALA A 58 23.66 12.78 -14.51
C ALA A 58 22.39 13.51 -15.00
N ASP A 59 21.89 13.17 -16.19
CA ASP A 59 20.69 13.79 -16.75
C ASP A 59 19.44 13.45 -15.91
N LEU A 60 19.32 12.21 -15.44
CA LEU A 60 18.24 11.82 -14.52
C LEU A 60 18.30 12.64 -13.23
N THR A 61 19.48 12.77 -12.63
CA THR A 61 19.66 13.52 -11.39
C THR A 61 19.29 14.98 -11.56
N ALA A 62 19.74 15.63 -12.65
CA ALA A 62 19.43 17.02 -12.94
C ALA A 62 17.91 17.23 -13.21
N ALA A 63 17.27 16.30 -13.92
CA ALA A 63 15.85 16.40 -14.25
C ALA A 63 14.91 16.10 -13.06
N SER A 64 15.34 15.30 -12.09
CA SER A 64 14.53 14.88 -10.94
C SER A 64 14.64 15.80 -9.72
N GLN A 65 15.67 16.66 -9.65
CA GLN A 65 15.99 17.45 -8.45
C GLN A 65 14.86 18.37 -7.94
N HIS A 66 13.92 18.76 -8.81
CA HIS A 66 12.81 19.64 -8.45
C HIS A 66 11.48 18.90 -8.24
N LEU A 67 11.43 17.61 -8.60
CA LEU A 67 10.22 16.80 -8.57
C LEU A 67 10.19 15.83 -7.39
N PHE A 68 11.37 15.44 -6.88
CA PHE A 68 11.53 14.41 -5.86
C PHE A 68 12.27 14.95 -4.63
N ALA A 69 11.98 14.37 -3.47
CA ALA A 69 12.55 14.80 -2.19
C ALA A 69 14.07 14.53 -2.11
N ASP A 70 14.49 13.40 -2.67
CA ASP A 70 15.86 12.90 -2.63
C ASP A 70 16.47 12.78 -4.04
N ARG A 71 17.80 12.69 -4.10
CA ARG A 71 18.51 12.27 -5.32
C ARG A 71 18.14 10.83 -5.71
N PRO A 72 18.16 10.48 -7.02
CA PRO A 72 17.92 9.11 -7.46
C PRO A 72 18.88 8.13 -6.78
N ALA A 73 18.35 7.03 -6.27
CA ALA A 73 19.13 5.92 -5.74
C ALA A 73 19.36 4.90 -6.86
N PHE A 74 20.59 4.82 -7.38
CA PHE A 74 20.95 3.88 -8.43
C PHE A 74 21.21 2.50 -7.84
N VAL A 75 20.61 1.47 -8.44
CA VAL A 75 20.84 0.07 -8.08
C VAL A 75 22.17 -0.38 -8.67
N ILE A 76 22.91 -1.25 -7.96
CA ILE A 76 24.16 -1.84 -8.45
C ILE A 76 23.82 -3.02 -9.38
N ASP A 77 23.16 -2.71 -10.51
CA ASP A 77 22.68 -3.66 -11.51
C ASP A 77 23.12 -3.26 -12.93
N ASN A 78 24.41 -2.94 -13.08
CA ASN A 78 24.97 -2.20 -14.22
C ASN A 78 24.49 -0.73 -14.29
N GLY A 79 23.83 -0.22 -13.24
CA GLY A 79 23.40 1.16 -13.13
C GLY A 79 22.28 1.52 -14.11
N ASN A 80 21.50 0.52 -14.53
CA ASN A 80 20.37 0.73 -15.43
C ASN A 80 19.06 0.94 -14.67
N THR A 81 19.02 0.70 -13.37
CA THR A 81 17.83 0.95 -12.54
C THR A 81 18.08 2.07 -11.54
N ALA A 82 17.10 2.96 -11.41
CA ALA A 82 17.10 4.02 -10.42
C ALA A 82 15.76 4.08 -9.68
N ALA A 83 15.83 4.32 -8.37
CA ALA A 83 14.68 4.56 -7.53
C ALA A 83 14.58 6.05 -7.19
N LEU A 84 13.38 6.61 -7.38
CA LEU A 84 13.02 7.99 -7.03
C LEU A 84 11.95 7.97 -5.94
N LYS A 85 12.06 8.88 -4.96
CA LYS A 85 11.19 8.88 -3.78
C LYS A 85 10.34 10.13 -3.69
N VAL A 86 9.09 9.93 -3.30
CA VAL A 86 8.15 10.99 -2.92
C VAL A 86 7.75 10.73 -1.47
N ASP A 87 8.02 11.68 -0.59
CA ASP A 87 7.60 11.60 0.80
C ASP A 87 6.10 11.93 0.92
N LEU A 88 5.39 11.13 1.72
CA LEU A 88 3.99 11.35 2.02
C LEU A 88 3.81 11.68 3.50
N LYS A 89 2.80 12.52 3.77
CA LYS A 89 2.32 12.81 5.11
C LYS A 89 0.84 12.50 5.13
N VAL A 90 0.50 11.31 5.61
CA VAL A 90 -0.88 10.87 5.75
C VAL A 90 -1.20 10.78 7.24
N ALA A 91 -2.33 11.35 7.64
CA ALA A 91 -2.79 11.27 9.01
C ALA A 91 -3.09 9.81 9.36
N ILE A 92 -2.85 9.43 10.62
CA ILE A 92 -3.36 8.17 11.15
C ILE A 92 -4.88 8.25 11.24
N GLY A 93 -5.53 7.11 11.01
CA GLY A 93 -6.97 6.97 11.00
C GLY A 93 -7.61 7.03 12.38
N SER A 94 -8.93 6.89 12.40
CA SER A 94 -9.72 6.96 13.63
C SER A 94 -9.98 5.58 14.26
N ASP A 95 -10.45 5.58 15.51
CA ASP A 95 -10.94 4.37 16.16
C ASP A 95 -12.42 4.15 15.79
N GLU A 96 -12.67 3.65 14.58
CA GLU A 96 -14.02 3.35 14.12
C GLU A 96 -14.60 2.11 14.82
N PRO A 97 -15.92 2.07 15.06
CA PRO A 97 -16.59 0.82 15.41
C PRO A 97 -16.47 -0.18 14.25
N LEU A 98 -15.93 -1.37 14.56
CA LEU A 98 -15.77 -2.44 13.59
C LEU A 98 -17.11 -3.09 13.23
N GLN A 99 -17.26 -3.49 11.98
CA GLN A 99 -18.38 -4.28 11.49
C GLN A 99 -18.22 -5.77 11.88
N PRO A 100 -19.31 -6.55 11.91
CA PRO A 100 -19.22 -8.01 11.91
C PRO A 100 -18.39 -8.51 10.72
N ALA A 101 -17.60 -9.56 10.92
CA ALA A 101 -16.71 -10.11 9.89
C ALA A 101 -17.42 -10.41 8.56
N ASP A 102 -18.61 -11.01 8.60
CA ASP A 102 -19.36 -11.36 7.39
C ASP A 102 -19.81 -10.12 6.62
N ASP A 103 -20.26 -9.07 7.33
CA ASP A 103 -20.68 -7.80 6.74
C ASP A 103 -19.50 -7.07 6.08
N ALA A 104 -18.34 -7.02 6.76
CA ALA A 104 -17.14 -6.38 6.24
C ALA A 104 -16.61 -7.08 4.97
N LEU A 105 -16.55 -8.41 4.98
CA LEU A 105 -16.12 -9.21 3.83
C LEU A 105 -17.13 -9.10 2.68
N GLN A 106 -18.43 -9.14 2.97
CA GLN A 106 -19.48 -8.95 1.96
C GLN A 106 -19.39 -7.55 1.33
N ALA A 107 -19.20 -6.50 2.13
CA ALA A 107 -19.07 -5.13 1.64
C ALA A 107 -17.88 -4.99 0.69
N LEU A 108 -16.69 -5.45 1.10
CA LEU A 108 -15.48 -5.38 0.26
C LEU A 108 -15.65 -6.18 -1.04
N THR A 109 -16.07 -7.44 -0.95
CA THR A 109 -16.20 -8.31 -2.13
C THR A 109 -17.27 -7.80 -3.08
N SER A 110 -18.44 -7.40 -2.59
CA SER A 110 -19.52 -6.83 -3.42
C SER A 110 -19.09 -5.54 -4.12
N HIS A 111 -18.33 -4.69 -3.43
CA HIS A 111 -17.79 -3.46 -4.01
C HIS A 111 -16.82 -3.74 -5.17
N LEU A 112 -15.85 -4.63 -4.94
CA LEU A 112 -14.84 -4.97 -5.95
C LEU A 112 -15.41 -5.76 -7.12
N TYR A 113 -16.32 -6.70 -6.88
CA TYR A 113 -17.00 -7.43 -7.95
C TYR A 113 -17.81 -6.51 -8.87
N ARG A 114 -18.42 -5.44 -8.33
CA ARG A 114 -19.12 -4.43 -9.15
C ARG A 114 -18.18 -3.74 -10.14
N GLN A 115 -16.89 -3.66 -9.83
CA GLN A 115 -15.84 -3.09 -10.68
C GLN A 115 -15.15 -4.15 -11.55
N GLY A 116 -15.61 -5.41 -11.54
CA GLY A 116 -14.97 -6.52 -12.25
C GLY A 116 -13.63 -6.97 -11.63
N VAL A 117 -13.39 -6.65 -10.35
CA VAL A 117 -12.18 -7.00 -9.62
C VAL A 117 -12.45 -8.16 -8.68
N GLU A 118 -11.67 -9.24 -8.82
CA GLU A 118 -11.75 -10.41 -7.93
C GLU A 118 -10.65 -10.34 -6.86
N PRO A 119 -10.98 -10.00 -5.59
CA PRO A 119 -9.99 -9.93 -4.53
C PRO A 119 -9.59 -11.33 -4.05
N LYS A 120 -8.31 -11.51 -3.73
CA LYS A 120 -7.81 -12.65 -2.96
C LYS A 120 -7.91 -12.31 -1.48
N LEU A 121 -8.58 -13.15 -0.71
CA LEU A 121 -8.79 -12.98 0.73
C LEU A 121 -8.05 -14.07 1.52
N SER A 122 -7.55 -13.73 2.71
CA SER A 122 -6.94 -14.70 3.63
C SER A 122 -7.17 -14.29 5.08
N ILE A 123 -7.28 -15.28 5.97
CA ILE A 123 -7.38 -15.03 7.41
C ILE A 123 -5.97 -14.91 7.97
N SER A 124 -5.72 -13.88 8.77
CA SER A 124 -4.47 -13.72 9.52
C SER A 124 -4.77 -13.92 11.01
N GLN A 125 -4.19 -14.96 11.61
CA GLN A 125 -4.26 -15.12 13.06
C GLN A 125 -3.26 -14.16 13.72
N GLU A 126 -3.75 -13.18 14.46
CA GLU A 126 -2.90 -12.39 15.35
C GLU A 126 -2.57 -13.24 16.58
N THR A 127 -1.34 -13.76 16.64
CA THR A 127 -0.78 -14.31 17.87
C THR A 127 0.11 -13.24 18.50
N THR A 128 -0.25 -12.76 19.70
CA THR A 128 0.67 -11.92 20.48
C THR A 128 1.87 -12.77 20.90
N PRO A 129 3.12 -12.36 20.61
CA PRO A 129 4.30 -13.06 21.11
C PRO A 129 4.30 -13.04 22.63
N PRO A 130 4.73 -14.14 23.31
CA PRO A 130 4.91 -14.10 24.76
C PRO A 130 5.95 -13.04 25.13
N LEU A 131 5.74 -12.35 26.25
CA LEU A 131 6.67 -11.34 26.76
C LEU A 131 8.05 -11.95 27.02
N PRO A 132 9.16 -11.26 26.69
CA PRO A 132 10.51 -11.76 26.99
C PRO A 132 10.70 -11.92 28.50
N GLY A 133 11.06 -13.11 28.96
CA GLY A 133 11.27 -13.43 30.38
C GLY A 133 10.18 -14.29 31.04
N ALA A 134 9.18 -14.75 30.28
CA ALA A 134 8.23 -15.75 30.77
C ALA A 134 8.91 -17.13 30.90
N GLU A 135 9.40 -17.45 32.10
CA GLU A 135 9.76 -18.82 32.47
C GLU A 135 8.53 -19.74 32.32
N ALA A 136 8.78 -20.97 31.89
CA ALA A 136 7.75 -21.95 31.61
C ALA A 136 6.84 -22.23 32.83
N ALA A 137 5.56 -22.46 32.55
CA ALA A 137 4.50 -22.94 33.43
C ALA A 137 3.73 -21.89 34.26
N THR A 138 2.91 -21.12 33.57
CA THR A 138 1.48 -20.97 33.94
C THR A 138 0.74 -20.72 32.63
N GLU A 139 -0.52 -21.11 32.53
CA GLU A 139 -1.41 -20.80 31.41
C GLU A 139 -1.58 -19.28 31.29
N GLN A 140 -0.53 -18.61 30.81
CA GLN A 140 -0.51 -17.18 30.54
C GLN A 140 -1.66 -16.96 29.56
N GLN A 141 -2.75 -16.40 30.08
CA GLN A 141 -3.96 -16.13 29.33
C GLN A 141 -3.55 -15.41 28.06
N VAL A 142 -3.54 -16.14 26.94
CA VAL A 142 -3.42 -15.57 25.62
C VAL A 142 -4.62 -14.65 25.51
N VAL A 143 -4.39 -13.35 25.70
CA VAL A 143 -5.44 -12.35 25.53
C VAL A 143 -5.72 -12.34 24.04
N LEU A 144 -6.78 -13.02 23.64
CA LEU A 144 -7.21 -13.01 22.25
C LEU A 144 -7.77 -11.62 21.93
N PRO A 145 -7.44 -11.05 20.76
CA PRO A 145 -8.07 -9.83 20.30
C PRO A 145 -9.58 -10.02 20.22
N SER A 146 -10.33 -8.97 20.51
CA SER A 146 -11.78 -8.94 20.30
C SER A 146 -12.16 -8.79 18.82
N TRP A 147 -11.16 -8.67 17.94
CA TRP A 147 -11.30 -8.54 16.50
C TRP A 147 -10.62 -9.70 15.79
N LYS A 148 -11.07 -9.97 14.57
CA LYS A 148 -10.43 -10.82 13.57
C LYS A 148 -9.70 -9.94 12.56
N LYS A 149 -8.58 -10.45 12.07
CA LYS A 149 -7.80 -9.83 11.01
C LYS A 149 -7.87 -10.67 9.73
N PHE A 150 -8.19 -10.00 8.62
CA PHE A 150 -8.11 -10.57 7.28
C PHE A 150 -7.12 -9.75 6.47
N THR A 151 -6.53 -10.36 5.45
CA THR A 151 -5.75 -9.67 4.43
C THR A 151 -6.45 -9.81 3.10
N PHE A 152 -6.28 -8.80 2.25
CA PHE A 152 -6.76 -8.84 0.88
C PHE A 152 -5.72 -8.34 -0.10
N SER A 153 -5.81 -8.83 -1.33
CA SER A 153 -5.09 -8.30 -2.48
C SER A 153 -6.04 -8.21 -3.68
N ALA A 154 -6.06 -7.05 -4.33
CA ALA A 154 -6.91 -6.77 -5.48
C ALA A 154 -6.07 -6.21 -6.63
N GLN A 155 -6.29 -6.72 -7.85
CA GLN A 155 -5.62 -6.26 -9.05
C GLN A 155 -6.63 -5.59 -9.99
N THR A 156 -6.28 -4.43 -10.53
CA THR A 156 -7.20 -3.62 -11.34
C THR A 156 -6.43 -2.76 -12.34
N ARG A 157 -7.06 -2.46 -13.47
CA ARG A 157 -6.58 -1.47 -14.45
C ARG A 157 -7.17 -0.08 -14.24
N LEU A 158 -8.16 0.02 -13.35
CA LEU A 158 -8.69 1.30 -12.92
C LEU A 158 -7.77 1.88 -11.85
N PRO A 159 -7.60 3.22 -11.78
CA PRO A 159 -6.95 3.87 -10.66
C PRO A 159 -7.50 3.36 -9.32
N ALA A 160 -6.61 3.14 -8.34
CA ALA A 160 -7.00 2.50 -7.09
C ALA A 160 -7.98 3.35 -6.27
N ASP A 161 -7.83 4.67 -6.27
CA ASP A 161 -8.78 5.60 -5.65
C ASP A 161 -10.18 5.48 -6.26
N LEU A 162 -10.29 5.30 -7.59
CA LEU A 162 -11.58 5.05 -8.24
C LEU A 162 -12.13 3.66 -7.93
N THR A 163 -11.27 2.64 -7.89
CA THR A 163 -11.68 1.25 -7.62
C THR A 163 -12.32 1.11 -6.24
N PHE A 164 -11.80 1.82 -5.23
CA PHE A 164 -12.25 1.72 -3.83
C PHE A 164 -13.17 2.88 -3.40
N GLN A 165 -13.47 3.82 -4.29
CA GLN A 165 -14.32 4.96 -3.99
C GLN A 165 -15.70 4.53 -3.47
N GLY A 166 -16.09 4.97 -2.27
CA GLY A 166 -17.41 4.69 -1.70
C GLY A 166 -17.55 3.32 -1.02
N LEU A 167 -16.45 2.57 -0.85
CA LEU A 167 -16.45 1.37 -0.03
C LEU A 167 -16.71 1.73 1.45
N PRO A 168 -17.64 1.08 2.15
CA PRO A 168 -17.72 1.15 3.61
C PRO A 168 -16.39 0.70 4.24
N ALA A 169 -15.65 1.64 4.84
CA ALA A 169 -14.22 1.48 5.10
C ALA A 169 -13.83 1.23 6.57
N ALA A 170 -14.81 1.06 7.48
CA ALA A 170 -14.52 0.85 8.90
C ALA A 170 -13.65 -0.40 9.08
N GLY A 171 -12.48 -0.24 9.70
CA GLY A 171 -11.50 -1.32 9.87
C GLY A 171 -10.78 -1.78 8.60
N VAL A 172 -11.02 -1.19 7.42
CA VAL A 172 -10.28 -1.49 6.18
C VAL A 172 -9.08 -0.56 6.09
N ARG A 173 -7.88 -1.12 5.88
CA ARG A 173 -6.62 -0.36 5.80
C ARG A 173 -5.78 -0.84 4.62
N ILE A 174 -5.32 0.07 3.78
CA ILE A 174 -4.36 -0.26 2.73
C ILE A 174 -2.97 -0.26 3.36
N THR A 175 -2.24 -1.36 3.19
CA THR A 175 -0.84 -1.46 3.62
C THR A 175 0.11 -1.12 2.49
N ASN A 176 -0.33 -1.32 1.24
CA ASN A 176 0.51 -1.09 0.09
C ASN A 176 -0.30 -0.86 -1.20
N LEU A 177 0.14 0.11 -1.99
CA LEU A 177 -0.32 0.36 -3.34
C LEU A 177 0.85 0.20 -4.32
N GLU A 178 0.75 -0.78 -5.20
CA GLU A 178 1.70 -1.01 -6.29
C GLU A 178 1.09 -0.60 -7.62
N THR A 179 1.92 0.02 -8.47
CA THR A 179 1.57 0.37 -9.85
C THR A 179 2.67 -0.14 -10.75
N THR A 180 2.34 -0.79 -11.85
CA THR A 180 3.31 -1.29 -12.84
C THR A 180 2.87 -0.84 -14.22
N LEU A 181 3.81 -0.36 -15.03
CA LEU A 181 3.56 -0.04 -16.42
C LEU A 181 3.74 -1.31 -17.27
N LYS A 182 2.66 -1.78 -17.88
CA LYS A 182 2.64 -2.94 -18.76
C LYS A 182 1.86 -2.63 -20.03
N ASP A 183 2.45 -2.89 -21.18
CA ASP A 183 1.80 -2.66 -22.49
C ASP A 183 1.22 -1.24 -22.66
N SER A 184 1.94 -0.23 -22.14
CA SER A 184 1.51 1.18 -22.10
C SER A 184 0.26 1.47 -21.25
N GLN A 185 -0.11 0.55 -20.35
CA GLN A 185 -1.19 0.71 -19.38
C GLN A 185 -0.66 0.52 -17.96
N LEU A 186 -1.29 1.18 -16.98
CA LEU A 186 -0.98 1.00 -15.57
C LEU A 186 -1.84 -0.12 -15.00
N ASP A 187 -1.20 -1.17 -14.53
CA ASP A 187 -1.81 -2.20 -13.69
C ASP A 187 -1.57 -1.81 -12.22
N TRP A 188 -2.61 -1.86 -11.40
CA TRP A 188 -2.57 -1.55 -9.98
C TRP A 188 -2.76 -2.82 -9.16
N THR A 189 -1.95 -2.98 -8.11
CA THR A 189 -2.13 -4.00 -7.08
C THR A 189 -2.32 -3.30 -5.74
N VAL A 190 -3.48 -3.51 -5.13
CA VAL A 190 -3.82 -2.96 -3.81
C VAL A 190 -3.77 -4.09 -2.79
N THR A 191 -2.97 -3.93 -1.76
CA THR A 191 -2.87 -4.87 -0.65
C THR A 191 -3.29 -4.20 0.64
N GLY A 192 -4.09 -4.89 1.44
CA GLY A 192 -4.60 -4.32 2.67
C GLY A 192 -5.04 -5.35 3.69
N GLU A 193 -5.54 -4.81 4.79
CA GLU A 193 -5.98 -5.53 5.97
C GLU A 193 -7.40 -5.11 6.32
N ILE A 194 -8.16 -6.04 6.89
CA ILE A 194 -9.54 -5.84 7.34
C ILE A 194 -9.59 -6.27 8.80
N TYR A 195 -10.03 -5.35 9.65
CA TYR A 195 -10.32 -5.58 11.05
C TYR A 195 -11.83 -5.64 11.25
N ALA A 196 -12.33 -6.71 11.84
CA ALA A 196 -13.76 -6.93 12.04
C ALA A 196 -14.04 -7.68 13.35
N ASN A 197 -15.25 -7.60 13.89
CA ASN A 197 -15.66 -8.36 15.08
C ASN A 197 -16.15 -9.78 14.72
#